data_AF-A0A7C7G1B8-F1
#
_entry.id   AF-A0A7C7G1B8-F1
#
_cell.length_a   1.000
_cell.length_b   1.000
_cell.length_c   1.000
_cell.angle_alpha   90.00
_cell.angle_beta   90.00
_cell.angle_gamma   90.00
#
_symmetry.space_group_name_H-M   'P 1'
#
loop_
_entity.id
_entity.type
_entity.pdbx_description
1 polymer ?
#
loop_
_entity_poly.entity_id
_entity_poly.type
_entity_poly.pdbx_seq_one_letter_code
_entity_poly.pdbx_strand_id
1 'polypeptide(L)'
;RKIQSYAKRLVGEVEERGLERAVKGGAFAVTDSNAIGSTNFTLWDALGAAEDKMYDLEYAKSKGVCAWLNSADYRAGGKELTQSTANYSGKLPDDAYNKGLLQQQVSGISNVYKHNRLPVMTAQSVVLTVNGAQTYAPISTEVSPSGTEVPFDNRFATLTVTGTAASVNIGDKFSIAGMKAVSRDGKIESGDDMTFSVQAINGQVLTISPRPYAWDERPVADGGSGVLSRDEAAYSNVSTAFNNADTLVWLNTTAGKANVIMTKDAMVLASSPIPTDHELFADLRTKSFSAGKINGIIGFESSLGSLTGQCRIAIWYDWQIEKPEEIGILMGGQV
;
A
#
# COMPACT_ATOMS: atom_id res chain seq x y z
N ARG A 1 -23.86 -8.57 26.21
CA ARG A 1 -24.06 -7.42 25.28
C ARG A 1 -22.82 -6.52 25.13
N LYS A 2 -22.31 -5.87 26.19
CA LYS A 2 -21.11 -5.00 26.07
C LYS A 2 -19.88 -5.73 25.52
N ILE A 3 -19.54 -6.90 26.06
CA ILE A 3 -18.40 -7.74 25.61
C ILE A 3 -18.49 -8.07 24.10
N GLN A 4 -19.66 -8.50 23.62
CA GLN A 4 -19.90 -8.79 22.20
C GLN A 4 -19.75 -7.54 21.32
N SER A 5 -20.15 -6.36 21.81
CA SER A 5 -19.98 -5.09 21.09
C SER A 5 -18.50 -4.71 20.96
N TYR A 6 -17.71 -4.89 22.02
CA TYR A 6 -16.26 -4.63 21.98
C TYR A 6 -15.53 -5.61 21.07
N ALA A 7 -15.91 -6.89 21.07
CA ALA A 7 -15.34 -7.87 20.13
C ALA A 7 -15.58 -7.46 18.66
N LYS A 8 -16.80 -7.01 18.31
CA LYS A 8 -17.10 -6.48 16.96
C LYS A 8 -16.31 -5.21 16.64
N ARG A 9 -16.10 -4.33 17.62
CA ARG A 9 -15.29 -3.11 17.44
C ARG A 9 -13.84 -3.47 17.11
N LEU A 10 -13.25 -4.41 17.84
CA LEU A 10 -11.88 -4.87 17.60
C LEU A 10 -11.67 -5.45 16.20
N VAL A 11 -12.64 -6.23 15.68
CA VAL A 11 -12.59 -6.70 14.28
C VAL A 11 -12.55 -5.51 13.32
N GLY A 12 -13.39 -4.50 13.56
CA GLY A 12 -13.42 -3.31 12.73
C GLY A 12 -12.11 -2.50 12.78
N GLU A 13 -11.47 -2.43 13.95
CA GLU A 13 -10.16 -1.77 14.13
C GLU A 13 -9.04 -2.52 13.39
N VAL A 14 -9.06 -3.87 13.37
CA VAL A 14 -8.12 -4.67 12.58
C VAL A 14 -8.22 -4.35 11.10
N GLU A 15 -9.44 -4.33 10.56
CA GLU A 15 -9.70 -4.03 9.14
C GLU A 15 -9.23 -2.62 8.77
N GLU A 16 -9.54 -1.63 9.62
CA GLU A 16 -9.13 -0.24 9.43
C GLU A 16 -7.61 -0.09 9.40
N ARG A 17 -6.89 -0.73 10.33
CA ARG A 17 -5.42 -0.73 10.33
C ARG A 17 -4.83 -1.40 9.11
N GLY A 18 -5.45 -2.46 8.59
CA GLY A 18 -5.00 -3.11 7.36
C GLY A 18 -5.08 -2.17 6.16
N LEU A 19 -6.20 -1.46 6.02
CA LEU A 19 -6.39 -0.47 4.94
C LEU A 19 -5.48 0.75 5.09
N GLU A 20 -5.30 1.25 6.31
CA GLU A 20 -4.35 2.33 6.59
C GLU A 20 -2.91 1.93 6.23
N ARG A 21 -2.52 0.70 6.59
CA ARG A 21 -1.21 0.15 6.24
C ARG A 21 -1.07 0.00 4.73
N ALA A 22 -2.09 -0.46 4.02
CA ALA A 22 -2.07 -0.57 2.56
C ALA A 22 -1.90 0.80 1.87
N VAL A 23 -2.65 1.82 2.29
CA VAL A 23 -2.57 3.17 1.69
C VAL A 23 -1.23 3.83 1.98
N LYS A 24 -0.71 3.72 3.21
CA LYS A 24 0.58 4.33 3.57
C LYS A 24 1.78 3.55 3.03
N GLY A 25 1.71 2.23 3.07
CA GLY A 25 2.79 1.31 2.75
C GLY A 25 2.90 0.92 1.27
N GLY A 26 1.80 1.00 0.52
CA GLY A 26 1.81 0.75 -0.92
C GLY A 26 2.59 1.82 -1.66
N ALA A 27 3.31 1.41 -2.69
CA ALA A 27 4.17 2.30 -3.46
C ALA A 27 3.54 2.78 -4.76
N PHE A 28 2.71 1.96 -5.41
CA PHE A 28 2.14 2.36 -6.68
C PHE A 28 0.98 3.35 -6.50
N ALA A 29 0.85 4.28 -7.44
CA ALA A 29 -0.25 5.22 -7.47
C ALA A 29 -0.71 5.42 -8.91
N VAL A 30 -2.03 5.47 -9.10
CA VAL A 30 -2.69 5.91 -10.33
C VAL A 30 -3.54 7.12 -9.96
N THR A 31 -3.17 8.26 -10.53
CA THR A 31 -3.79 9.54 -10.23
C THR A 31 -4.21 10.26 -11.51
N ASP A 32 -5.38 10.88 -11.50
CA ASP A 32 -5.86 11.71 -12.61
C ASP A 32 -6.41 13.04 -12.08
N SER A 33 -6.33 14.08 -12.91
CA SER A 33 -6.88 15.41 -12.62
C SER A 33 -8.41 15.44 -12.56
N ASN A 34 -9.07 14.53 -13.27
CA ASN A 34 -10.51 14.37 -13.26
C ASN A 34 -10.95 13.45 -12.12
N ALA A 35 -12.12 13.71 -11.56
CA ALA A 35 -12.71 12.81 -10.57
C ALA A 35 -13.12 11.48 -11.21
N ILE A 36 -13.02 10.39 -10.45
CA ILE A 36 -13.45 9.05 -10.89
C ILE A 36 -14.97 9.04 -11.14
N GLY A 37 -15.37 8.54 -12.30
CA GLY A 37 -16.75 8.53 -12.78
C GLY A 37 -17.18 9.84 -13.45
N SER A 38 -16.22 10.67 -13.84
CA SER A 38 -16.43 11.77 -14.79
C SER A 38 -16.41 11.25 -16.24
N THR A 39 -16.80 12.08 -17.21
CA THR A 39 -16.78 11.72 -18.64
C THR A 39 -15.38 11.42 -19.17
N ASN A 40 -14.35 12.03 -18.58
CA ASN A 40 -12.95 11.91 -19.04
C ASN A 40 -12.15 10.87 -18.25
N PHE A 41 -12.66 10.43 -17.10
CA PHE A 41 -12.00 9.44 -16.26
C PHE A 41 -13.06 8.58 -15.58
N THR A 42 -13.39 7.47 -16.21
CA THR A 42 -14.38 6.52 -15.73
C THR A 42 -13.81 5.61 -14.65
N LEU A 43 -14.67 4.86 -13.94
CA LEU A 43 -14.14 3.85 -13.01
C LEU A 43 -13.44 2.71 -13.77
N TRP A 44 -13.92 2.39 -14.98
CA TRP A 44 -13.31 1.38 -15.82
C TRP A 44 -11.89 1.79 -16.24
N ASP A 45 -11.70 3.06 -16.64
CA ASP A 45 -10.38 3.59 -17.01
C ASP A 45 -9.42 3.58 -15.80
N ALA A 46 -9.89 4.00 -14.62
CA ALA A 46 -9.08 4.01 -13.41
C ALA A 46 -8.59 2.60 -13.00
N LEU A 47 -9.46 1.59 -13.14
CA LEU A 47 -9.12 0.20 -12.85
C LEU A 47 -8.27 -0.42 -13.97
N GLY A 48 -8.53 -0.06 -15.24
CA GLY A 48 -7.74 -0.52 -16.39
C GLY A 48 -6.32 -0.01 -16.36
N ALA A 49 -6.12 1.30 -16.15
CA ALA A 49 -4.78 1.88 -16.00
C ALA A 49 -3.96 1.23 -14.87
N ALA A 50 -4.63 0.83 -13.79
CA ALA A 50 -3.97 0.12 -12.70
C ALA A 50 -3.61 -1.33 -13.07
N GLU A 51 -4.48 -2.02 -13.80
CA GLU A 51 -4.23 -3.38 -14.28
C GLU A 51 -3.11 -3.41 -15.33
N ASP A 52 -3.15 -2.50 -16.31
CA ASP A 52 -2.11 -2.31 -17.32
C ASP A 52 -0.74 -2.09 -16.66
N LYS A 53 -0.67 -1.18 -15.67
CA LYS A 53 0.57 -0.93 -14.94
C LYS A 53 1.07 -2.15 -14.15
N MET A 54 0.17 -2.89 -13.51
CA MET A 54 0.53 -4.12 -12.79
C MET A 54 0.94 -5.26 -13.74
N TYR A 55 0.39 -5.27 -14.96
CA TYR A 55 0.71 -6.24 -16.01
C TYR A 55 2.08 -5.95 -16.63
N ASP A 56 2.35 -4.70 -17.03
CA ASP A 56 3.61 -4.26 -17.61
C ASP A 56 4.80 -4.46 -16.66
N LEU A 57 4.57 -4.25 -15.36
CA LEU A 57 5.57 -4.48 -14.31
C LEU A 57 5.63 -5.93 -13.84
N GLU A 58 4.76 -6.79 -14.36
CA GLU A 58 4.71 -8.23 -14.13
C GLU A 58 4.40 -8.64 -12.67
N TYR A 59 3.61 -7.84 -11.96
CA TYR A 59 3.29 -8.04 -10.54
C TYR A 59 2.24 -9.12 -10.28
N ALA A 60 1.27 -9.34 -11.19
CA ALA A 60 0.08 -10.16 -10.92
C ALA A 60 0.16 -11.66 -11.32
N LYS A 61 1.34 -12.29 -11.27
CA LYS A 61 1.58 -13.62 -11.89
C LYS A 61 0.82 -14.82 -11.30
N SER A 62 0.35 -14.80 -10.04
CA SER A 62 -0.14 -16.04 -9.38
C SER A 62 -1.49 -15.94 -8.65
N LYS A 63 -1.70 -14.93 -7.79
CA LYS A 63 -2.85 -14.92 -6.86
C LYS A 63 -4.00 -14.01 -7.30
N GLY A 64 -3.82 -13.28 -8.41
CA GLY A 64 -4.79 -12.31 -8.94
C GLY A 64 -4.84 -11.02 -8.12
N VAL A 65 -5.54 -10.03 -8.67
CA VAL A 65 -5.62 -8.67 -8.13
C VAL A 65 -6.97 -8.43 -7.48
N CYS A 66 -7.00 -7.61 -6.44
CA CYS A 66 -8.20 -7.13 -5.80
C CYS A 66 -8.16 -5.63 -5.55
N ALA A 67 -9.32 -4.99 -5.67
CA ALA A 67 -9.51 -3.56 -5.43
C ALA A 67 -10.59 -3.32 -4.36
N TRP A 68 -10.36 -2.33 -3.50
CA TRP A 68 -11.29 -1.82 -2.50
C TRP A 68 -11.58 -0.37 -2.80
N LEU A 69 -12.83 -0.11 -3.17
CA LEU A 69 -13.31 1.21 -3.54
C LEU A 69 -14.06 1.87 -2.39
N ASN A 70 -13.95 3.19 -2.32
CA ASN A 70 -14.75 4.00 -1.42
C ASN A 70 -16.20 4.04 -1.91
N SER A 71 -17.12 4.45 -1.04
CA SER A 71 -18.55 4.45 -1.36
C SER A 71 -18.94 5.42 -2.47
N ALA A 72 -18.20 6.52 -2.65
CA ALA A 72 -18.52 7.54 -3.64
C ALA A 72 -18.16 7.07 -5.05
N ASP A 73 -16.94 6.56 -5.22
CA ASP A 73 -16.40 6.11 -6.51
C ASP A 73 -17.07 4.80 -6.94
N TYR A 74 -17.37 3.90 -5.99
CA TYR A 74 -18.15 2.70 -6.28
C TYR A 74 -19.55 3.03 -6.81
N ARG A 75 -20.20 4.05 -6.23
CA ARG A 75 -21.51 4.54 -6.72
C ARG A 75 -21.38 5.20 -8.09
N ALA A 76 -20.29 5.93 -8.34
CA ALA A 76 -20.04 6.58 -9.62
C ALA A 76 -19.91 5.54 -10.74
N GLY A 77 -19.14 4.47 -10.54
CA GLY A 77 -19.06 3.36 -11.49
C GLY A 77 -20.39 2.62 -11.68
N GLY A 78 -21.19 2.46 -10.61
CA GLY A 78 -22.53 1.87 -10.73
C GLY A 78 -23.46 2.71 -11.60
N LYS A 79 -23.39 4.05 -11.47
CA LYS A 79 -24.15 4.98 -12.30
C LYS A 79 -23.71 4.92 -13.77
N GLU A 80 -22.41 4.84 -14.02
CA GLU A 80 -21.84 4.69 -15.36
C GLU A 80 -22.41 3.46 -16.08
N LEU A 81 -22.48 2.31 -15.42
CA LEU A 81 -23.07 1.09 -15.98
C LEU A 81 -24.54 1.25 -16.36
N THR A 82 -25.31 2.03 -15.60
CA THR A 82 -26.74 2.28 -15.91
C THR A 82 -26.94 3.30 -17.04
N GLN A 83 -25.97 4.18 -17.28
CA GLN A 83 -26.05 5.22 -18.31
C GLN A 83 -25.46 4.77 -19.65
N SER A 84 -24.64 3.72 -19.65
CA SER A 84 -24.02 3.21 -20.86
C SER A 84 -25.04 2.53 -21.77
N THR A 85 -25.40 3.22 -22.85
CA THR A 85 -26.19 2.69 -23.97
C THR A 85 -25.51 1.51 -24.67
N ALA A 86 -24.22 1.24 -24.41
CA ALA A 86 -23.46 0.14 -25.02
C ALA A 86 -23.68 -1.21 -24.31
N ASN A 87 -24.24 -1.22 -23.09
CA ASN A 87 -24.40 -2.43 -22.27
C ASN A 87 -25.78 -3.11 -22.45
N TYR A 88 -26.29 -3.20 -23.69
CA TYR A 88 -27.58 -3.86 -24.03
C TYR A 88 -27.62 -5.38 -23.81
N SER A 89 -26.63 -5.96 -23.13
CA SER A 89 -26.75 -7.30 -22.56
C SER A 89 -27.40 -7.14 -21.19
N GLY A 90 -28.74 -7.23 -21.13
CA GLY A 90 -29.60 -6.87 -19.98
C GLY A 90 -29.35 -7.58 -18.64
N LYS A 91 -28.16 -8.12 -18.38
CA LYS A 91 -27.73 -8.64 -17.07
C LYS A 91 -26.85 -7.65 -16.31
N LEU A 92 -25.93 -6.95 -17.00
CA LEU A 92 -25.00 -6.02 -16.35
C LEU A 92 -25.72 -4.77 -15.80
N PRO A 93 -26.53 -4.05 -16.60
CA PRO A 93 -27.23 -2.86 -16.11
C PRO A 93 -28.30 -3.22 -15.09
N ASP A 94 -28.95 -4.38 -15.22
CA ASP A 94 -30.03 -4.81 -14.33
C ASP A 94 -29.53 -5.10 -12.90
N ASP A 95 -28.38 -5.74 -12.73
CA ASP A 95 -27.80 -5.96 -11.38
C ASP A 95 -27.28 -4.64 -10.77
N ALA A 96 -26.71 -3.75 -11.58
CA ALA A 96 -26.29 -2.43 -11.13
C ALA A 96 -27.50 -1.57 -10.71
N TYR A 97 -28.59 -1.60 -11.49
CA TYR A 97 -29.82 -0.85 -11.21
C TYR A 97 -30.61 -1.42 -10.02
N ASN A 98 -30.82 -2.74 -9.96
CA ASN A 98 -31.65 -3.38 -8.94
C ASN A 98 -30.92 -3.59 -7.60
N LYS A 99 -29.61 -3.88 -7.64
CA LYS A 99 -28.82 -4.26 -6.43
C LYS A 99 -27.73 -3.26 -6.09
N GLY A 100 -27.43 -2.30 -6.97
CA GLY A 100 -26.32 -1.35 -6.76
C GLY A 100 -24.96 -2.05 -6.69
N LEU A 101 -24.81 -3.18 -7.39
CA LEU A 101 -23.59 -3.98 -7.41
C LEU A 101 -22.82 -3.72 -8.70
N LEU A 102 -21.53 -3.39 -8.55
CA LEU A 102 -20.55 -3.60 -9.62
C LEU A 102 -20.29 -5.10 -9.77
N GLN A 103 -20.01 -5.52 -11.00
CA GLN A 103 -19.64 -6.91 -11.25
C GLN A 103 -18.32 -7.26 -10.56
N GLN A 104 -18.16 -8.54 -10.27
CA GLN A 104 -16.82 -9.09 -10.03
C GLN A 104 -16.12 -9.19 -11.38
N GLN A 105 -14.79 -9.01 -11.43
CA GLN A 105 -14.02 -8.98 -12.67
C GLN A 105 -14.31 -7.76 -13.56
N VAL A 106 -13.87 -6.58 -13.10
CA VAL A 106 -13.91 -5.34 -13.89
C VAL A 106 -12.49 -5.00 -14.33
N SER A 107 -12.28 -4.80 -15.64
CA SER A 107 -11.00 -4.39 -16.22
C SER A 107 -9.82 -5.29 -15.79
N GLY A 108 -9.94 -6.60 -16.00
CA GLY A 108 -8.89 -7.59 -15.63
C GLY A 108 -8.74 -7.88 -14.13
N ILE A 109 -9.24 -7.02 -13.24
CA ILE A 109 -9.12 -7.18 -11.78
C ILE A 109 -10.06 -8.27 -11.27
N SER A 110 -9.51 -9.33 -10.69
CA SER A 110 -10.29 -10.50 -10.27
C SER A 110 -11.45 -10.17 -9.31
N ASN A 111 -11.22 -9.31 -8.32
CA ASN A 111 -12.21 -9.02 -7.27
C ASN A 111 -12.30 -7.51 -6.97
N VAL A 112 -13.49 -6.92 -7.10
CA VAL A 112 -13.76 -5.52 -6.74
C VAL A 112 -14.71 -5.47 -5.54
N TYR A 113 -14.30 -4.77 -4.49
CA TYR A 113 -15.01 -4.61 -3.23
C TYR A 113 -15.29 -3.14 -2.94
N LYS A 114 -16.26 -2.90 -2.04
CA LYS A 114 -16.48 -1.58 -1.45
C LYS A 114 -16.17 -1.61 0.04
N HIS A 115 -15.56 -0.55 0.55
CA HIS A 115 -15.26 -0.43 1.98
C HIS A 115 -15.51 1.01 2.47
N ASN A 116 -16.10 1.16 3.67
CA ASN A 116 -16.47 2.47 4.21
C ASN A 116 -15.31 3.17 4.96
N ARG A 117 -14.41 2.39 5.57
CA ARG A 117 -13.26 2.89 6.35
C ARG A 117 -11.97 3.06 5.54
N LEU A 118 -12.06 3.28 4.23
CA LEU A 118 -10.87 3.64 3.47
C LEU A 118 -10.33 5.00 3.97
N PRO A 119 -9.01 5.10 4.21
CA PRO A 119 -8.40 6.28 4.80
C PRO A 119 -8.37 7.44 3.80
N VAL A 120 -8.28 8.64 4.34
CA VAL A 120 -8.12 9.87 3.57
C VAL A 120 -6.63 10.17 3.46
N MET A 121 -6.16 10.44 2.25
CA MET A 121 -4.83 10.98 2.02
C MET A 121 -4.87 12.50 2.10
N THR A 122 -3.85 13.06 2.74
CA THR A 122 -3.63 14.51 2.83
C THR A 122 -3.04 15.03 1.53
N ALA A 123 -3.31 16.29 1.20
CA ALA A 123 -2.69 16.97 0.07
C ALA A 123 -1.22 17.28 0.36
N GLN A 124 -0.38 17.23 -0.67
CA GLN A 124 1.02 17.64 -0.64
C GLN A 124 1.37 18.54 -1.81
N SER A 125 2.14 19.61 -1.55
CA SER A 125 2.55 20.59 -2.57
C SER A 125 3.96 21.17 -2.35
N VAL A 126 4.70 20.66 -1.37
CA VAL A 126 6.04 21.17 -1.07
C VAL A 126 7.04 20.85 -2.19
N VAL A 127 7.94 21.78 -2.50
CA VAL A 127 9.02 21.51 -3.46
C VAL A 127 10.21 20.93 -2.71
N LEU A 128 10.55 19.69 -3.01
CA LEU A 128 11.77 19.02 -2.52
C LEU A 128 12.61 18.56 -3.70
N THR A 129 13.91 18.64 -3.53
CA THR A 129 14.87 18.12 -4.51
C THR A 129 15.82 17.12 -3.87
N VAL A 130 16.32 16.17 -4.65
CA VAL A 130 17.31 15.21 -4.16
C VAL A 130 18.62 15.94 -3.86
N ASN A 131 19.21 15.64 -2.69
CA ASN A 131 20.50 16.19 -2.28
C ASN A 131 21.64 15.25 -2.71
N GLY A 132 22.38 15.63 -3.75
CA GLY A 132 23.45 14.81 -4.32
C GLY A 132 22.93 13.61 -5.12
N ALA A 133 23.77 13.04 -5.98
CA ALA A 133 23.45 11.79 -6.64
C ALA A 133 23.43 10.65 -5.60
N GLN A 134 22.41 9.82 -5.62
CA GLN A 134 22.21 8.75 -4.63
C GLN A 134 21.93 7.43 -5.34
N THR A 135 22.71 6.42 -5.00
CA THR A 135 22.71 5.09 -5.61
C THR A 135 22.42 4.05 -4.54
N TYR A 136 21.82 2.93 -4.94
CA TYR A 136 21.51 1.84 -4.01
C TYR A 136 21.88 0.51 -4.64
N ALA A 137 22.62 -0.31 -3.89
CA ALA A 137 22.90 -1.68 -4.25
C ALA A 137 22.05 -2.65 -3.41
N PRO A 138 21.61 -3.78 -3.98
CA PRO A 138 20.96 -4.84 -3.23
C PRO A 138 21.98 -5.58 -2.39
N ILE A 139 21.75 -5.63 -1.09
CA ILE A 139 22.60 -6.32 -0.12
C ILE A 139 21.77 -7.31 0.70
N SER A 140 22.38 -8.44 1.07
CA SER A 140 21.72 -9.45 1.90
C SER A 140 21.89 -9.18 3.39
N THR A 141 23.04 -8.64 3.78
CA THR A 141 23.40 -8.38 5.18
C THR A 141 24.08 -7.02 5.29
N GLU A 142 23.96 -6.40 6.45
CA GLU A 142 24.71 -5.22 6.84
C GLU A 142 25.49 -5.49 8.12
N VAL A 143 26.62 -4.80 8.29
CA VAL A 143 27.41 -4.89 9.51
C VAL A 143 26.84 -3.92 10.53
N SER A 144 26.28 -4.45 11.61
CA SER A 144 25.80 -3.64 12.74
C SER A 144 26.95 -2.86 13.40
N PRO A 145 26.67 -1.78 14.16
CA PRO A 145 27.71 -1.03 14.89
C PRO A 145 28.56 -1.87 15.86
N SER A 146 28.08 -3.04 16.26
CA SER A 146 28.81 -4.01 17.11
C SER A 146 29.65 -5.01 16.31
N GLY A 147 29.69 -4.91 14.98
CA GLY A 147 30.48 -5.77 14.08
C GLY A 147 29.81 -7.08 13.69
N THR A 148 28.56 -7.33 14.13
CA THR A 148 27.80 -8.54 13.75
C THR A 148 27.05 -8.30 12.44
N GLU A 149 27.08 -9.26 11.52
CA GLU A 149 26.23 -9.25 10.32
C GLU A 149 24.76 -9.47 10.71
N VAL A 150 23.89 -8.56 10.28
CA VAL A 150 22.45 -8.64 10.48
C VAL A 150 21.73 -8.67 9.12
N PRO A 151 20.58 -9.36 9.01
CA PRO A 151 19.80 -9.35 7.78
C PRO A 151 19.37 -7.93 7.39
N PHE A 152 19.54 -7.59 6.12
CA PHE A 152 19.15 -6.28 5.60
C PHE A 152 17.72 -6.32 5.01
N ASP A 153 16.93 -5.28 5.27
CA ASP A 153 15.58 -5.15 4.70
C ASP A 153 15.59 -4.40 3.37
N ASN A 154 15.32 -5.13 2.29
CA ASN A 154 15.37 -4.65 0.93
C ASN A 154 14.15 -3.76 0.53
N ARG A 155 13.14 -3.62 1.37
CA ARG A 155 11.94 -2.85 1.02
C ARG A 155 12.15 -1.33 1.09
N PHE A 156 13.19 -0.88 1.79
CA PHE A 156 13.36 0.52 2.17
C PHE A 156 14.69 1.12 1.69
N ALA A 157 14.63 2.38 1.26
CA ALA A 157 15.79 3.21 0.96
C ALA A 157 15.73 4.54 1.73
N THR A 158 16.89 5.10 2.08
CA THR A 158 16.99 6.42 2.71
C THR A 158 17.38 7.47 1.68
N LEU A 159 16.43 8.29 1.27
CA LEU A 159 16.62 9.39 0.34
C LEU A 159 16.91 10.69 1.09
N THR A 160 18.06 11.31 0.84
CA THR A 160 18.38 12.63 1.38
C THR A 160 17.86 13.71 0.45
N VAL A 161 17.10 14.67 0.99
CA VAL A 161 16.46 15.75 0.23
C VAL A 161 16.86 17.14 0.73
N THR A 162 16.79 18.13 -0.17
CA THR A 162 16.94 19.55 0.12
C THR A 162 15.57 20.23 0.03
N GLY A 163 15.30 21.17 0.94
CA GLY A 163 14.00 21.87 1.05
C GLY A 163 13.35 21.67 2.43
N THR A 164 12.13 22.16 2.63
CA THR A 164 11.47 22.07 3.95
C THR A 164 10.62 20.81 4.05
N ALA A 165 11.14 19.71 4.59
CA ALA A 165 10.41 18.44 4.69
C ALA A 165 9.32 18.41 5.79
N ALA A 166 9.10 19.50 6.53
CA ALA A 166 8.22 19.55 7.70
C ALA A 166 6.74 19.26 7.41
N SER A 167 6.28 19.46 6.17
CA SER A 167 4.90 19.17 5.74
C SER A 167 4.71 17.78 5.14
N VAL A 168 5.78 17.01 4.95
CA VAL A 168 5.72 15.64 4.41
C VAL A 168 5.11 14.71 5.45
N ASN A 169 4.20 13.85 5.01
CA ASN A 169 3.54 12.87 5.87
C ASN A 169 3.88 11.44 5.42
N ILE A 170 3.83 10.51 6.38
CA ILE A 170 3.96 9.08 6.08
C ILE A 170 2.78 8.66 5.20
N GLY A 171 3.09 8.06 4.06
CA GLY A 171 2.14 7.62 3.05
C GLY A 171 2.03 8.54 1.82
N ASP A 172 2.63 9.74 1.86
CA ASP A 172 2.71 10.62 0.69
C ASP A 172 3.38 9.88 -0.48
N LYS A 173 2.88 10.15 -1.70
CA LYS A 173 3.29 9.47 -2.92
C LYS A 173 3.96 10.46 -3.86
N PHE A 174 5.09 10.09 -4.41
CA PHE A 174 5.79 10.93 -5.37
C PHE A 174 6.42 10.11 -6.50
N SER A 175 6.72 10.77 -7.59
CA SER A 175 7.56 10.26 -8.68
C SER A 175 8.69 11.26 -8.96
N ILE A 176 9.61 10.85 -9.83
CA ILE A 176 10.61 11.74 -10.41
C ILE A 176 10.45 11.69 -11.92
N ALA A 177 10.36 12.87 -12.54
CA ALA A 177 10.17 12.99 -13.98
C ALA A 177 11.30 12.28 -14.73
N GLY A 178 10.95 11.33 -15.58
CA GLY A 178 11.90 10.58 -16.40
C GLY A 178 12.51 9.34 -15.73
N MET A 179 12.33 9.15 -14.43
CA MET A 179 12.67 7.89 -13.77
C MET A 179 11.55 6.88 -14.04
N LYS A 180 11.71 6.04 -15.06
CA LYS A 180 10.71 5.05 -15.47
C LYS A 180 10.80 3.79 -14.63
N ALA A 181 9.65 3.14 -14.43
CA ALA A 181 9.62 1.81 -13.83
C ALA A 181 10.11 0.76 -14.83
N VAL A 182 10.81 -0.27 -14.36
CA VAL A 182 11.35 -1.36 -15.19
C VAL A 182 10.69 -2.67 -14.80
N SER A 183 10.25 -3.45 -15.79
CA SER A 183 9.59 -4.74 -15.55
C SER A 183 10.53 -5.76 -14.88
N ARG A 184 9.97 -6.61 -14.01
CA ARG A 184 10.78 -7.45 -13.12
C ARG A 184 11.61 -8.51 -13.85
N ASP A 185 11.04 -9.26 -14.79
CA ASP A 185 11.78 -10.31 -15.50
C ASP A 185 12.27 -9.81 -16.86
N GLY A 186 11.42 -9.14 -17.64
CA GLY A 186 11.76 -8.68 -18.99
C GLY A 186 12.77 -7.53 -19.06
N LYS A 187 12.94 -6.77 -17.96
CA LYS A 187 13.75 -5.54 -17.91
C LYS A 187 13.39 -4.55 -19.02
N ILE A 188 12.09 -4.41 -19.27
CA ILE A 188 11.54 -3.46 -20.24
C ILE A 188 11.14 -2.21 -19.48
N GLU A 189 11.51 -1.04 -19.99
CA GLU A 189 11.07 0.24 -19.44
C GLU A 189 9.58 0.44 -19.70
N SER A 190 8.83 0.78 -18.65
CA SER A 190 7.43 1.19 -18.74
C SER A 190 7.33 2.63 -19.27
N GLY A 191 6.18 2.96 -19.88
CA GLY A 191 5.86 4.33 -20.25
C GLY A 191 5.67 5.26 -19.04
N ASP A 192 5.32 4.70 -17.88
CA ASP A 192 5.02 5.44 -16.67
C ASP A 192 6.25 5.70 -15.79
N ASP A 193 6.24 6.85 -15.11
CA ASP A 193 7.23 7.14 -14.09
C ASP A 193 7.06 6.20 -12.88
N MET A 194 8.19 5.84 -12.28
CA MET A 194 8.23 5.07 -11.05
C MET A 194 7.64 5.91 -9.90
N THR A 195 6.84 5.25 -9.08
CA THR A 195 6.16 5.86 -7.95
C THR A 195 6.70 5.31 -6.63
N PHE A 196 6.92 6.20 -5.68
CA PHE A 196 7.44 5.89 -4.36
C PHE A 196 6.49 6.36 -3.26
N SER A 197 6.61 5.72 -2.11
CA SER A 197 5.88 6.07 -0.90
C SER A 197 6.81 6.43 0.24
N VAL A 198 6.47 7.49 0.98
CA VAL A 198 7.22 7.88 2.20
C VAL A 198 6.80 6.99 3.37
N GLN A 199 7.75 6.28 3.97
CA GLN A 199 7.53 5.33 5.07
C GLN A 199 7.94 5.88 6.43
N ALA A 200 8.98 6.70 6.47
CA ALA A 200 9.43 7.40 7.67
C ALA A 200 10.15 8.69 7.29
N ILE A 201 10.21 9.63 8.24
CA ILE A 201 10.79 10.96 8.04
C ILE A 201 11.72 11.24 9.21
N ASN A 202 12.98 11.56 8.91
CA ASN A 202 13.97 11.98 9.89
C ASN A 202 14.67 13.26 9.40
N GLY A 203 14.07 14.41 9.71
CA GLY A 203 14.51 15.70 9.20
C GLY A 203 14.49 15.73 7.67
N GLN A 204 15.68 15.82 7.08
CA GLN A 204 15.88 15.87 5.62
C GLN A 204 16.10 14.49 4.97
N VAL A 205 15.99 13.42 5.74
CA VAL A 205 16.13 12.05 5.25
C VAL A 205 14.77 11.38 5.25
N LEU A 206 14.31 11.02 4.06
CA LEU A 206 13.06 10.30 3.83
C LEU A 206 13.37 8.81 3.69
N THR A 207 12.70 7.96 4.44
CA THR A 207 12.70 6.52 4.16
C THR A 207 11.60 6.24 3.15
N ILE A 208 11.95 5.69 1.99
CA ILE A 208 11.05 5.49 0.84
C ILE A 208 10.90 4.00 0.51
N SER A 209 9.81 3.65 -0.17
CA SER A 209 9.51 2.29 -0.65
C SER A 209 8.84 2.32 -2.03
N PRO A 210 9.20 1.40 -2.95
CA PRO A 210 10.26 0.39 -2.82
C PRO A 210 11.64 1.01 -2.92
N ARG A 211 12.68 0.23 -2.61
CA ARG A 211 14.07 0.61 -2.82
C ARG A 211 14.36 0.70 -4.33
N PRO A 212 14.89 1.83 -4.84
CA PRO A 212 15.17 1.99 -6.26
C PRO A 212 16.53 1.40 -6.62
N TYR A 213 16.52 0.45 -7.55
CA TYR A 213 17.69 -0.16 -8.15
C TYR A 213 17.75 0.20 -9.62
N ALA A 214 18.80 0.92 -9.98
CA ALA A 214 18.88 1.59 -11.27
C ALA A 214 19.48 0.70 -12.35
N TRP A 215 18.75 0.59 -13.46
CA TRP A 215 19.14 -0.25 -14.59
C TRP A 215 20.31 0.34 -15.39
N ASP A 216 20.46 1.66 -15.43
CA ASP A 216 21.61 2.36 -16.01
C ASP A 216 22.91 2.15 -15.23
N GLU A 217 22.85 1.63 -14.01
CA GLU A 217 24.01 1.33 -13.17
C GLU A 217 24.63 -0.05 -13.41
N ARG A 218 24.04 -0.85 -14.32
CA ARG A 218 24.54 -2.18 -14.70
C ARG A 218 25.98 -2.15 -15.24
N PRO A 219 26.65 -3.32 -15.36
CA PRO A 219 28.03 -3.38 -15.81
C PRO A 219 28.28 -2.63 -17.12
N VAL A 220 29.48 -2.02 -17.25
CA VAL A 220 29.87 -1.26 -18.45
C VAL A 220 29.79 -2.11 -19.73
N ALA A 221 30.09 -3.40 -19.64
CA ALA A 221 29.97 -4.34 -20.75
C ALA A 221 28.53 -4.50 -21.27
N ASP A 222 27.53 -4.25 -20.42
CA ASP A 222 26.10 -4.31 -20.73
C ASP A 222 25.53 -2.89 -21.03
N GLY A 223 26.38 -1.87 -21.12
CA GLY A 223 26.02 -0.50 -21.47
C GLY A 223 25.54 0.38 -20.31
N GLY A 224 25.90 0.07 -19.06
CA GLY A 224 25.64 0.92 -17.89
C GLY A 224 26.89 1.62 -17.34
N SER A 225 26.75 2.28 -16.19
CA SER A 225 27.83 3.03 -15.52
C SER A 225 28.81 2.15 -14.74
N GLY A 226 28.48 0.88 -14.49
CA GLY A 226 29.34 -0.08 -13.79
C GLY A 226 29.37 0.05 -12.27
N VAL A 227 28.38 0.73 -11.68
CA VAL A 227 28.22 0.84 -10.22
C VAL A 227 27.73 -0.47 -9.62
N LEU A 228 26.81 -1.16 -10.31
CA LEU A 228 26.27 -2.46 -9.91
C LEU A 228 26.99 -3.59 -10.67
N SER A 229 27.20 -4.71 -9.98
CA SER A 229 27.57 -5.99 -10.60
C SER A 229 26.40 -6.54 -11.42
N ARG A 230 26.68 -7.56 -12.26
CA ARG A 230 25.66 -8.17 -13.10
C ARG A 230 24.53 -8.82 -12.29
N ASP A 231 24.88 -9.41 -11.16
CA ASP A 231 23.93 -10.08 -10.27
C ASP A 231 23.06 -9.05 -9.53
N GLU A 232 23.65 -7.94 -9.11
CA GLU A 232 22.92 -6.83 -8.49
C GLU A 232 21.97 -6.14 -9.50
N ALA A 233 22.44 -5.92 -10.73
CA ALA A 233 21.66 -5.31 -11.79
C ALA A 233 20.41 -6.13 -12.16
N ALA A 234 20.40 -7.45 -11.92
CA ALA A 234 19.22 -8.29 -12.13
C ALA A 234 18.02 -7.89 -11.23
N TYR A 235 18.27 -7.19 -10.12
CA TYR A 235 17.23 -6.69 -9.21
C TYR A 235 16.73 -5.28 -9.57
N SER A 236 17.20 -4.68 -10.66
CA SER A 236 16.80 -3.33 -11.08
C SER A 236 15.29 -3.23 -11.31
N ASN A 237 14.71 -2.14 -10.82
CA ASN A 237 13.28 -1.80 -10.91
C ASN A 237 13.04 -0.36 -11.41
N VAL A 238 14.09 0.45 -11.56
CA VAL A 238 14.00 1.80 -12.15
C VAL A 238 15.00 1.97 -13.28
N SER A 239 14.72 2.86 -14.23
CA SER A 239 15.58 3.11 -15.39
C SER A 239 16.89 3.78 -14.98
N THR A 240 16.83 4.79 -14.11
CA THR A 240 17.96 5.63 -13.73
C THR A 240 18.08 5.82 -12.22
N ALA A 241 19.29 6.07 -11.73
CA ALA A 241 19.52 6.45 -10.32
C ALA A 241 19.00 7.87 -10.02
N PHE A 242 18.96 8.25 -8.74
CA PHE A 242 18.63 9.63 -8.38
C PHE A 242 19.80 10.56 -8.70
N ASN A 243 19.53 11.61 -9.47
CA ASN A 243 20.49 12.66 -9.75
C ASN A 243 20.36 13.82 -8.77
N ASN A 244 21.45 14.56 -8.62
CA ASN A 244 21.44 15.76 -7.81
C ASN A 244 20.44 16.78 -8.38
N ALA A 245 19.62 17.36 -7.50
CA ALA A 245 18.59 18.33 -7.83
C ALA A 245 17.36 17.80 -8.61
N ASP A 246 17.21 16.48 -8.74
CA ASP A 246 15.95 15.90 -9.23
C ASP A 246 14.79 16.36 -8.34
N THR A 247 13.71 16.83 -8.96
CA THR A 247 12.55 17.36 -8.24
C THR A 247 11.54 16.26 -7.97
N LEU A 248 11.07 16.16 -6.73
CA LEU A 248 10.00 15.24 -6.35
C LEU A 248 8.66 15.80 -6.84
N VAL A 249 7.93 15.01 -7.62
CA VAL A 249 6.58 15.32 -8.10
C VAL A 249 5.57 14.58 -7.25
N TRP A 250 4.79 15.30 -6.44
CA TRP A 250 3.77 14.69 -5.60
C TRP A 250 2.55 14.25 -6.41
N LEU A 251 2.03 13.07 -6.08
CA LEU A 251 0.85 12.48 -6.74
C LEU A 251 -0.43 12.74 -5.96
N ASN A 252 -0.33 12.92 -4.64
CA ASN A 252 -1.44 13.28 -3.77
C ASN A 252 -1.54 14.81 -3.59
N THR A 253 -1.88 15.54 -4.64
CA THR A 253 -1.99 17.02 -4.60
C THR A 253 -3.29 17.51 -3.98
N THR A 254 -4.36 16.71 -4.02
CA THR A 254 -5.67 17.02 -3.44
C THR A 254 -6.07 15.98 -2.40
N ALA A 255 -6.51 16.44 -1.22
CA ALA A 255 -6.97 15.56 -0.17
C ALA A 255 -8.23 14.78 -0.57
N GLY A 256 -8.23 13.46 -0.36
CA GLY A 256 -9.33 12.60 -0.80
C GLY A 256 -9.25 11.19 -0.23
N LYS A 257 -10.36 10.43 -0.28
CA LYS A 257 -10.37 9.01 0.11
C LYS A 257 -9.65 8.19 -0.95
N ALA A 258 -8.55 7.55 -0.58
CA ALA A 258 -7.81 6.68 -1.49
C ALA A 258 -8.54 5.34 -1.66
N ASN A 259 -8.69 4.89 -2.90
CA ASN A 259 -9.06 3.51 -3.19
C ASN A 259 -7.80 2.65 -3.16
N VAL A 260 -7.90 1.41 -2.68
CA VAL A 260 -6.74 0.51 -2.56
C VAL A 260 -6.85 -0.57 -3.62
N ILE A 261 -5.71 -0.91 -4.22
CA ILE A 261 -5.59 -2.04 -5.14
C ILE A 261 -4.30 -2.78 -4.81
N MET A 262 -4.37 -4.11 -4.78
CA MET A 262 -3.21 -4.96 -4.49
C MET A 262 -3.39 -6.37 -5.05
N THR A 263 -2.28 -7.08 -5.23
CA THR A 263 -2.28 -8.54 -5.36
C THR A 263 -2.69 -9.19 -4.05
N LYS A 264 -3.33 -10.36 -4.11
CA LYS A 264 -3.85 -11.05 -2.91
C LYS A 264 -2.76 -11.55 -1.96
N ASP A 265 -1.50 -11.59 -2.39
CA ASP A 265 -0.33 -12.03 -1.63
C ASP A 265 0.59 -10.89 -1.17
N ALA A 266 0.26 -9.63 -1.43
CA ALA A 266 1.12 -8.51 -1.03
C ALA A 266 1.15 -8.24 0.48
N MET A 267 0.08 -8.60 1.19
CA MET A 267 -0.10 -8.34 2.63
C MET A 267 -0.43 -9.60 3.41
N VAL A 268 0.19 -9.72 4.58
CA VAL A 268 -0.05 -10.81 5.52
C VAL A 268 -0.47 -10.24 6.87
N LEU A 269 -1.47 -10.88 7.46
CA LEU A 269 -1.88 -10.64 8.84
C LEU A 269 -1.14 -11.62 9.76
N ALA A 270 -0.11 -11.13 10.42
CA ALA A 270 0.57 -11.89 11.46
C ALA A 270 -0.23 -11.82 12.76
N SER A 271 -0.47 -12.96 13.39
CA SER A 271 -1.09 -13.00 14.71
C SER A 271 -0.38 -14.01 15.58
N SER A 272 -0.18 -13.68 16.86
CA SER A 272 0.43 -14.57 17.83
C SER A 272 -0.51 -14.75 19.02
N PRO A 273 -0.68 -15.99 19.52
CA PRO A 273 -1.49 -16.21 20.70
C PRO A 273 -0.85 -15.51 21.91
N ILE A 274 -1.71 -15.04 22.82
CA ILE A 274 -1.28 -14.48 24.10
C ILE A 274 -1.19 -15.64 25.11
N PRO A 275 -0.03 -15.89 25.74
CA PRO A 275 0.16 -17.06 26.59
C PRO A 275 -0.48 -16.84 27.96
N THR A 276 -1.75 -17.25 28.09
CA THR A 276 -2.50 -17.14 29.36
C THR A 276 -2.37 -18.35 30.27
N ASP A 277 -1.75 -19.42 29.79
CA ASP A 277 -1.60 -20.70 30.53
C ASP A 277 -0.36 -20.71 31.43
N HIS A 278 0.40 -19.62 31.46
CA HIS A 278 1.58 -19.48 32.31
C HIS A 278 1.17 -19.16 33.76
N GLU A 279 1.89 -19.69 34.75
CA GLU A 279 1.59 -19.56 36.19
C GLU A 279 1.51 -18.09 36.66
N LEU A 280 2.20 -17.18 35.97
CA LEU A 280 2.12 -15.73 36.21
C LEU A 280 0.71 -15.14 36.04
N PHE A 281 -0.20 -15.86 35.36
CA PHE A 281 -1.59 -15.45 35.15
C PHE A 281 -2.58 -16.30 35.95
N ALA A 282 -2.13 -17.05 36.96
CA ALA A 282 -2.99 -17.95 37.74
C ALA A 282 -4.21 -17.26 38.37
N ASP A 283 -4.09 -15.99 38.75
CA ASP A 283 -5.17 -15.19 39.33
C ASP A 283 -6.12 -14.60 38.27
N LEU A 284 -5.71 -14.59 37.00
CA LEU A 284 -6.49 -14.04 35.90
C LEU A 284 -7.38 -15.13 35.29
N ARG A 285 -8.70 -14.96 35.39
CA ARG A 285 -9.63 -15.85 34.67
C ARG A 285 -9.73 -15.43 33.23
N THR A 286 -9.22 -16.26 32.32
CA THR A 286 -9.24 -15.99 30.88
C THR A 286 -10.25 -16.86 30.13
N LYS A 287 -10.78 -16.33 29.03
CA LYS A 287 -11.54 -17.08 28.03
C LYS A 287 -11.06 -16.69 26.65
N SER A 288 -10.82 -17.68 25.79
CA SER A 288 -10.54 -17.41 24.38
C SER A 288 -11.81 -17.00 23.65
N PHE A 289 -11.66 -16.18 22.62
CA PHE A 289 -12.71 -15.87 21.66
C PHE A 289 -12.11 -15.72 20.27
N SER A 290 -12.91 -15.99 19.25
CA SER A 290 -12.53 -15.74 17.87
C SER A 290 -13.18 -14.46 17.36
N ALA A 291 -12.39 -13.65 16.67
CA ALA A 291 -12.75 -12.38 16.07
C ALA A 291 -12.47 -12.47 14.56
N GLY A 292 -13.38 -13.10 13.82
CA GLY A 292 -13.15 -13.43 12.40
C GLY A 292 -12.14 -14.58 12.27
N LYS A 293 -10.96 -14.30 11.69
CA LYS A 293 -9.87 -15.29 11.54
C LYS A 293 -8.79 -15.20 12.63
N ILE A 294 -8.90 -14.25 13.55
CA ILE A 294 -7.90 -14.02 14.61
C ILE A 294 -8.47 -14.50 15.94
N ASN A 295 -7.59 -15.06 16.78
CA ASN A 295 -7.93 -15.45 18.14
C ASN A 295 -7.49 -14.37 19.13
N GLY A 296 -8.36 -14.10 20.09
CA GLY A 296 -8.09 -13.20 21.20
C GLY A 296 -8.45 -13.83 22.54
N ILE A 297 -8.18 -13.08 23.60
CA ILE A 297 -8.51 -13.47 24.98
C ILE A 297 -9.36 -12.40 25.65
N ILE A 298 -10.17 -12.85 26.61
CA ILE A 298 -10.90 -12.00 27.54
C ILE A 298 -10.45 -12.39 28.94
N GLY A 299 -9.82 -11.46 29.65
CA GLY A 299 -9.40 -11.63 31.05
C GLY A 299 -10.34 -10.91 32.01
N PHE A 300 -10.63 -11.56 33.13
CA PHE A 300 -11.41 -11.01 34.24
C PHE A 300 -10.60 -11.07 35.53
N GLU A 301 -10.60 -9.94 36.25
CA GLU A 301 -9.94 -9.79 37.54
C GLU A 301 -10.88 -9.06 38.51
N SER A 302 -10.77 -9.38 39.80
CA SER A 302 -11.51 -8.72 40.87
C SER A 302 -10.58 -8.17 41.92
N SER A 303 -10.80 -6.93 42.34
CA SER A 303 -10.13 -6.33 43.50
C SER A 303 -11.06 -6.36 44.71
N LEU A 304 -10.65 -7.05 45.77
CA LEU A 304 -11.42 -7.17 47.01
C LEU A 304 -11.49 -5.83 47.77
N GLY A 305 -10.44 -5.02 47.72
CA GLY A 305 -10.35 -3.75 48.46
C GLY A 305 -11.38 -2.70 48.02
N SER A 306 -11.73 -2.67 46.73
CA SER A 306 -12.70 -1.74 46.17
C SER A 306 -14.03 -2.39 45.79
N LEU A 307 -14.16 -3.72 45.94
CA LEU A 307 -15.30 -4.50 45.45
C LEU A 307 -15.58 -4.27 43.94
N THR A 308 -14.53 -4.02 43.16
CA THR A 308 -14.65 -3.78 41.71
C THR A 308 -14.10 -4.95 40.90
N GLY A 309 -14.73 -5.24 39.76
CA GLY A 309 -14.22 -6.16 38.75
C GLY A 309 -13.75 -5.42 37.49
N GLN A 310 -12.63 -5.85 36.92
CA GLN A 310 -12.10 -5.36 35.65
C GLN A 310 -12.17 -6.47 34.60
N CYS A 311 -12.43 -6.06 33.35
CA CYS A 311 -12.49 -6.95 32.20
C CYS A 311 -11.64 -6.33 31.08
N ARG A 312 -10.75 -7.12 30.50
CA ARG A 312 -9.93 -6.71 29.35
C ARG A 312 -10.10 -7.70 28.20
N ILE A 313 -10.30 -7.16 27.00
CA ILE A 313 -10.32 -7.94 25.76
C ILE A 313 -9.05 -7.58 25.00
N ALA A 314 -8.27 -8.58 24.58
CA ALA A 314 -7.00 -8.38 23.90
C ALA A 314 -6.90 -9.29 22.67
N ILE A 315 -6.34 -8.72 21.60
CA ILE A 315 -5.93 -9.42 20.37
C ILE A 315 -4.54 -8.89 20.06
N TRP A 316 -3.61 -9.79 19.71
CA TRP A 316 -2.26 -9.41 19.30
C TRP A 316 -2.04 -9.79 17.84
N TYR A 317 -1.85 -8.77 17.01
CA TYR A 317 -1.73 -8.90 15.57
C TYR A 317 -0.91 -7.75 15.01
N ASP A 318 -0.38 -7.96 13.80
CA ASP A 318 0.21 -6.92 12.99
C ASP A 318 -0.03 -7.17 11.49
N TRP A 319 -0.18 -6.09 10.74
CA TRP A 319 -0.28 -6.13 9.28
C TRP A 319 1.09 -5.89 8.67
N GLN A 320 1.61 -6.92 8.01
CA GLN A 320 2.92 -6.91 7.36
C GLN A 320 2.73 -6.78 5.85
N ILE A 321 3.48 -5.87 5.23
CA ILE A 321 3.53 -5.72 3.77
C ILE A 321 4.78 -6.45 3.30
N GLU A 322 4.62 -7.55 2.59
CA GLU A 322 5.75 -8.30 2.03
C GLU A 322 6.22 -7.67 0.72
N LYS A 323 5.27 -7.16 -0.08
CA LYS A 323 5.53 -6.63 -1.41
C LYS A 323 4.89 -5.25 -1.59
N PRO A 324 5.56 -4.16 -1.17
CA PRO A 324 4.99 -2.82 -1.22
C PRO A 324 4.77 -2.31 -2.65
N GLU A 325 5.54 -2.81 -3.62
CA GLU A 325 5.41 -2.50 -5.05
C GLU A 325 4.11 -3.02 -5.67
N GLU A 326 3.55 -4.11 -5.15
CA GLU A 326 2.31 -4.71 -5.64
C GLU A 326 1.04 -4.12 -4.96
N ILE A 327 1.20 -3.11 -4.09
CA ILE A 327 0.11 -2.41 -3.40
C ILE A 327 0.11 -0.96 -3.84
N GLY A 328 -1.07 -0.43 -4.09
CA GLY A 328 -1.19 0.96 -4.49
C GLY A 328 -2.55 1.56 -4.30
N ILE A 329 -2.63 2.79 -4.76
CA ILE A 329 -3.79 3.66 -4.58
C ILE A 329 -4.33 4.14 -5.92
N LEU A 330 -5.65 4.32 -5.99
CA LEU A 330 -6.32 5.00 -7.09
C LEU A 330 -6.99 6.26 -6.55
N MET A 331 -6.69 7.41 -7.17
CA MET A 331 -7.27 8.69 -6.79
C MET A 331 -7.58 9.54 -8.02
N GLY A 332 -8.83 9.98 -8.17
CA GLY A 332 -9.17 11.05 -9.13
C GLY A 332 -9.16 12.43 -8.47
N GLY A 333 -9.21 13.49 -9.28
CA GLY A 333 -9.31 14.87 -8.82
C GLY A 333 -8.01 15.48 -8.29
N GLN A 334 -6.85 14.97 -8.71
CA GLN A 334 -5.54 15.46 -8.29
C GLN A 334 -5.10 16.62 -9.20
N VAL A 335 -5.17 17.85 -8.67
CA VAL A 335 -4.83 19.10 -9.37
C VAL A 335 -3.84 19.90 -8.55
#